data_AF-R7HUT7-F1
#
_entry.id   AF-R7HUT7-F1
#
_cell.length_a   1.000
_cell.length_b   1.000
_cell.length_c   1.000
_cell.angle_alpha   90.00
_cell.angle_beta   90.00
_cell.angle_gamma   90.00
#
_symmetry.space_group_name_H-M   'P 1'
#
loop_
_entity.id
_entity.type
_entity.pdbx_description
1 polymer ?
#
loop_
_entity_poly.entity_id
_entity_poly.type
_entity_poly.pdbx_seq_one_letter_code
_entity_poly.pdbx_strand_id
1 'polypeptide(L)' 'MFDNLKEKIKELAKTAVVKAEEALGSNKGQQKKEMAIKYIVEKIPVPALFKPIISLLLSSFIDDAIELAVEYMKNEVL' A
#
# COMPACT_ATOMS: atom_id res chain seq x y z
N MET A 1 3.14 18.97 3.76
CA MET A 1 2.25 18.11 4.58
C MET A 1 1.71 16.93 3.77
N PHE A 2 1.21 17.17 2.56
CA PHE A 2 0.84 16.09 1.62
C PHE A 2 2.03 15.26 1.14
N ASP A 3 3.22 15.86 1.00
CA ASP A 3 4.42 15.11 0.58
C ASP A 3 4.82 14.08 1.65
N ASN A 4 4.81 14.47 2.93
CA ASN A 4 5.04 13.55 4.05
C ASN A 4 3.98 12.43 4.12
N LEU A 5 2.74 12.71 3.70
CA LEU A 5 1.69 11.69 3.60
C LEU A 5 1.97 10.72 2.45
N LYS A 6 2.39 11.22 1.28
CA LYS A 6 2.78 10.39 0.13
C LYS A 6 3.98 9.52 0.45
N GLU A 7 4.99 10.05 1.13
CA GLU A 7 6.14 9.28 1.61
C GLU A 7 5.71 8.16 2.56
N LYS A 8 4.86 8.48 3.55
CA LYS A 8 4.31 7.47 4.45
C LYS A 8 3.49 6.41 3.72
N ILE A 9 2.72 6.77 2.69
CA ILE A 9 1.99 5.79 1.87
C ILE A 9 2.97 4.84 1.17
N LYS A 10 4.10 5.34 0.64
CA LYS A 10 5.14 4.49 0.03
C LYS A 10 5.77 3.54 1.06
N GLU A 11 6.10 4.03 2.25
CA GLU A 11 6.62 3.19 3.35
C GLU A 11 5.60 2.11 3.79
N LEU A 12 4.34 2.51 3.93
CA LEU A 12 3.25 1.61 4.25
C LEU A 12 3.04 0.59 3.14
N ALA A 13 3.14 0.98 1.86
CA ALA A 13 2.99 0.09 0.72
C ALA A 13 4.06 -1.00 0.70
N LYS A 14 5.33 -0.66 0.95
CA LYS A 14 6.40 -1.65 1.11
C LYS A 14 6.07 -2.68 2.20
N THR A 15 5.70 -2.19 3.39
CA THR A 15 5.32 -3.06 4.51
C THR A 15 4.09 -3.90 4.19
N ALA A 16 3.12 -3.32 3.50
CA ALA A 16 1.86 -3.96 3.15
C ALA A 16 2.03 -5.09 2.15
N VAL A 17 2.88 -4.88 1.12
CA VAL A 17 3.22 -5.91 0.13
C VAL A 17 3.93 -7.08 0.80
N VAL A 18 4.94 -6.83 1.65
CA VAL A 18 5.62 -7.91 2.39
C VAL A 18 4.63 -8.72 3.23
N LYS A 19 3.76 -8.05 3.99
CA LYS A 19 2.73 -8.73 4.80
C LYS A 19 1.74 -9.51 3.94
N ALA A 20 1.35 -8.98 2.79
CA ALA A 20 0.44 -9.66 1.88
C ALA A 20 1.09 -10.90 1.25
N GLU A 21 2.38 -10.83 0.92
CA GLU A 21 3.19 -11.94 0.45
C GLU A 21 3.33 -13.03 1.51
N GLU A 22 3.68 -12.67 2.75
CA GLU A 22 3.76 -13.59 3.90
C GLU A 22 2.41 -14.25 4.22
N ALA A 23 1.32 -13.49 4.19
CA ALA A 23 0.00 -13.99 4.58
C ALA A 23 -0.67 -14.87 3.51
N LEU A 24 -0.51 -14.53 2.23
CA LEU A 24 -1.26 -15.17 1.15
C LEU A 24 -0.42 -16.13 0.30
N GLY A 25 0.90 -15.97 0.27
CA GLY A 25 1.81 -16.75 -0.57
C GLY A 25 1.64 -16.47 -2.07
N SER A 26 2.42 -17.11 -2.92
CA SER A 26 2.47 -16.85 -4.37
C SER A 26 1.11 -17.01 -5.09
N ASN A 27 0.97 -16.38 -6.26
CA ASN A 27 -0.18 -16.49 -7.18
C ASN A 27 -1.54 -15.90 -6.74
N LYS A 28 -1.55 -15.02 -5.72
CA LYS A 28 -2.77 -14.32 -5.26
C LYS A 28 -2.70 -12.80 -5.44
N GLY A 29 -2.23 -12.35 -6.62
CA GLY A 29 -1.93 -10.93 -6.89
C GLY A 29 -3.05 -9.95 -6.53
N GLN A 30 -4.30 -10.25 -6.94
CA GLN A 30 -5.44 -9.38 -6.64
C GLN A 30 -5.75 -9.32 -5.13
N GLN A 31 -5.79 -10.45 -4.44
CA GLN A 31 -6.06 -10.51 -3.00
C GLN A 31 -4.95 -9.83 -2.19
N LYS A 32 -3.70 -9.91 -2.65
CA LYS A 32 -2.57 -9.19 -2.05
C LYS A 32 -2.70 -7.69 -2.22
N LYS A 33 -3.08 -7.23 -3.42
CA LYS A 33 -3.33 -5.80 -3.68
C LYS A 33 -4.44 -5.27 -2.78
N GLU A 34 -5.56 -5.99 -2.67
CA GLU A 34 -6.68 -5.61 -1.79
C GLU A 34 -6.26 -5.56 -0.31
N MET A 35 -5.51 -6.56 0.17
CA MET A 35 -4.96 -6.57 1.53
C MET A 35 -4.02 -5.40 1.76
N ALA A 36 -3.18 -5.07 0.78
CA ALA A 36 -2.23 -3.97 0.89
C ALA A 36 -2.92 -2.61 0.93
N ILE A 37 -3.92 -2.38 0.05
CA ILE A 37 -4.75 -1.17 0.06
C ILE A 37 -5.42 -1.01 1.43
N LYS A 38 -6.04 -2.07 1.94
CA LYS A 38 -6.71 -2.05 3.25
C LYS A 38 -5.73 -1.66 4.36
N TYR A 39 -4.54 -2.27 4.38
CA TYR A 39 -3.51 -1.96 5.37
C TYR A 39 -3.09 -0.49 5.32
N ILE A 40 -2.87 0.06 4.12
CA ILE A 40 -2.47 1.46 3.94
C ILE A 40 -3.58 2.39 4.45
N VAL A 41 -4.84 2.19 4.02
CA VAL A 41 -5.97 3.03 4.42
C VAL A 41 -6.19 3.02 5.94
N GLU A 42 -6.01 1.86 6.58
CA GLU A 42 -6.12 1.73 8.03
C GLU A 42 -5.00 2.47 8.78
N LYS A 43 -3.78 2.51 8.23
CA LYS A 43 -2.56 3.05 8.86
C LYS A 43 -2.18 4.46 8.43
N ILE A 44 -2.84 5.04 7.43
CA ILE A 44 -2.63 6.43 7.04
C ILE A 44 -2.85 7.35 8.26
N PRO A 45 -1.94 8.31 8.52
CA PRO A 45 -2.01 9.22 9.66
C PRO A 45 -3.00 10.37 9.43
N VAL A 46 -4.25 10.05 9.11
CA VAL A 46 -5.35 11.01 8.99
C VAL A 46 -6.46 10.62 9.97
N PRO A 47 -7.23 11.61 10.48
CA PRO A 47 -8.37 11.31 11.33
C PRO A 47 -9.36 10.35 10.64
N ALA A 48 -9.97 9.45 11.40
CA ALA A 48 -10.82 8.38 10.88
C ALA A 48 -11.95 8.90 9.97
N LEU A 49 -12.51 10.07 10.29
CA LEU A 49 -13.55 10.75 9.51
C LEU A 49 -13.12 11.08 8.07
N PHE A 50 -11.83 11.37 7.85
CA PHE A 50 -11.30 11.76 6.54
C PHE A 50 -10.73 10.59 5.74
N LYS A 51 -10.51 9.42 6.36
CA LYS A 51 -9.96 8.22 5.70
C LYS A 51 -10.65 7.86 4.38
N PRO A 52 -12.00 7.76 4.28
CA PRO A 52 -12.64 7.40 3.03
C PRO A 52 -12.39 8.41 1.90
N ILE A 53 -12.41 9.71 2.23
CA ILE A 53 -12.17 10.79 1.25
C ILE A 53 -10.71 10.77 0.78
N ILE A 54 -9.76 10.66 1.71
CA ILE A 54 -8.32 10.62 1.40
C ILE A 54 -7.97 9.34 0.63
N SER A 55 -8.56 8.20 0.99
CA SER A 55 -8.40 6.94 0.26
C SER A 55 -8.90 7.04 -1.17
N LEU A 56 -10.00 7.75 -1.41
CA LEU A 56 -10.53 7.95 -2.76
C LEU A 56 -9.63 8.88 -3.58
N LEU A 57 -9.23 10.02 -3.00
CA LEU A 57 -8.37 11.02 -3.64
C LEU A 57 -6.97 10.48 -3.98
N LEU A 58 -6.43 9.61 -3.13
CA LEU A 58 -5.10 9.02 -3.30
C LEU A 58 -5.15 7.61 -3.87
N SER A 59 -6.30 7.12 -4.35
CA SER A 59 -6.48 5.74 -4.80
C SER A 59 -5.46 5.33 -5.88
N SER A 60 -5.33 6.12 -6.94
CA SER A 60 -4.31 5.92 -7.99
C SER A 60 -2.89 5.90 -7.41
N PHE A 61 -2.58 6.82 -6.50
CA PHE A 61 -1.24 6.91 -5.92
C PHE A 61 -0.93 5.73 -4.97
N ILE A 62 -1.93 5.23 -4.24
CA ILE A 62 -1.81 4.04 -3.40
C ILE A 62 -1.53 2.82 -4.27
N ASP A 63 -2.25 2.69 -5.38
CA ASP A 63 -2.04 1.62 -6.36
C ASP A 63 -0.63 1.68 -6.96
N ASP A 64 -0.19 2.85 -7.42
CA ASP A 64 1.16 3.05 -7.95
C ASP A 64 2.23 2.70 -6.90
N ALA A 65 2.03 3.11 -5.65
CA ALA A 65 2.95 2.82 -4.55
C ALA A 65 3.03 1.31 -4.25
N ILE A 66 1.92 0.59 -4.34
CA ILE A 66 1.88 -0.87 -4.18
C ILE A 66 2.61 -1.55 -5.34
N GLU A 67 2.35 -1.14 -6.59
CA GLU A 67 2.99 -1.72 -7.77
C GLU A 67 4.50 -1.50 -7.74
N LEU A 68 4.93 -0.29 -7.41
CA LEU A 68 6.34 0.05 -7.19
C LEU A 68 6.96 -0.80 -6.06
N ALA A 69 6.24 -1.03 -4.96
CA ALA A 69 6.70 -1.88 -3.86
C ALA A 69 6.82 -3.36 -4.27
N VAL A 70 5.88 -3.88 -5.06
CA VAL A 70 5.95 -5.23 -5.64
C VAL A 70 7.14 -5.36 -6.59
N GLU A 71 7.37 -4.34 -7.42
CA GLU A 71 8.51 -4.30 -8.33
C GLU A 71 9.85 -4.30 -7.58
N TYR A 72 9.98 -3.47 -6.54
CA TYR A 72 11.16 -3.49 -5.68
C TYR A 72 11.39 -4.84 -5.02
N MET A 73 10.34 -5.46 -4.47
CA MET A 73 10.47 -6.78 -3.84
C MET A 73 10.92 -7.85 -4.85
N LYS A 74 10.44 -7.79 -6.10
CA LYS A 74 10.89 -8.71 -7.16
C LYS A 74 12.35 -8.47 -7.55
N ASN A 75 12.78 -7.21 -7.58
CA ASN A 75 14.14 -6.82 -7.93
C ASN A 75 15.15 -7.05 -6.79
N GLU A 76 14.73 -7.07 -5.52
CA GLU A 76 15.58 -7.43 -4.37
C GLU A 76 15.76 -8.96 -4.21
N VAL A 77 14.89 -9.76 -4.83
CA VAL A 77 14.90 -11.24 -4.75
C VAL A 77 15.63 -11.90 -5.95
N LEU A 78 16.21 -11.08 -6.85
CA LEU A 78 17.02 -11.50 -8.01
C LEU A 78 18.51 -11.20 -7.79
#